data_AF-A0A9E5TLQ4-F1
#
_entry.id   AF-A0A9E5TLQ4-F1
#
_cell.length_a   1.000
_cell.length_b   1.000
_cell.length_c   1.000
_cell.angle_alpha   90.00
_cell.angle_beta   90.00
_cell.angle_gamma   90.00
#
_symmetry.space_group_name_H-M   'P 1'
#
loop_
_entity.id
_entity.type
_entity.pdbx_description
1 polymer ?
#
loop_
_entity_poly.entity_id
_entity_poly.type
_entity_poly.pdbx_seq_one_letter_code
_entity_poly.pdbx_strand_id
1 'polypeptide(L)' 'AGERDGYRYLAESIRMHPDQETLKRMMEQVGFVGCEYFDLSGGIVAVHRGYKRHRDAA' A
#
# COMPACT_ATOMS: atom_id res chain seq x y z
N ALA A 1 -3.98 -24.48 -18.49
CA ALA A 1 -3.78 -23.14 -19.11
C ALA A 1 -3.77 -21.98 -18.10
N GLY A 2 -4.30 -22.11 -16.87
CA GLY A 2 -4.43 -20.97 -15.94
C GLY A 2 -3.17 -20.56 -15.14
N GLU A 3 -2.24 -21.47 -14.86
CA GLU A 3 -1.08 -21.15 -14.00
C GLU A 3 -0.13 -20.12 -14.61
N ARG A 4 0.17 -20.25 -15.92
CA ARG A 4 1.09 -19.34 -16.62
C ARG A 4 0.54 -17.91 -16.68
N ASP A 5 -0.76 -17.75 -16.87
CA ASP A 5 -1.41 -16.44 -16.89
C ASP A 5 -1.45 -15.84 -15.48
N GLY A 6 -1.64 -16.66 -14.44
CA GLY A 6 -1.57 -16.25 -13.04
C GLY A 6 -0.20 -15.71 -12.64
N TYR A 7 0.89 -16.42 -12.95
CA TYR A 7 2.25 -15.95 -12.66
C TYR A 7 2.63 -14.69 -13.45
N ARG A 8 2.14 -14.54 -14.69
CA ARG A 8 2.32 -13.32 -15.48
C ARG A 8 1.64 -12.13 -14.80
N TYR A 9 0.37 -12.26 -14.43
CA TYR A 9 -0.37 -11.22 -13.72
C TYR A 9 0.27 -10.85 -12.38
N LEU A 10 0.77 -11.84 -11.62
CA LEU A 10 1.48 -11.58 -10.37
C LEU A 10 2.70 -10.69 -10.59
N ALA A 11 3.57 -11.06 -11.54
CA ALA A 11 4.78 -10.28 -11.83
C ALA A 11 4.45 -8.87 -12.34
N GLU A 12 3.41 -8.72 -13.15
CA GLU A 12 2.97 -7.41 -13.66
C GLU A 12 2.38 -6.54 -12.54
N SER A 13 1.51 -7.09 -11.70
CA SER A 13 0.87 -6.34 -10.61
C SER A 13 1.88 -5.88 -9.55
N ILE A 14 2.92 -6.68 -9.25
CA ILE A 14 4.02 -6.26 -8.37
C ILE A 14 4.77 -5.06 -8.95
N ARG A 15 5.06 -5.05 -10.26
CA ARG A 15 5.76 -3.92 -10.91
C ARG A 15 4.93 -2.65 -10.98
N MET A 16 3.60 -2.80 -11.13
CA MET A 16 2.67 -1.68 -11.20
C MET A 16 2.27 -1.15 -9.82
N HIS A 17 2.54 -1.91 -8.75
CA HIS A 17 2.25 -1.49 -7.39
C HIS A 17 3.09 -0.25 -7.04
N PRO A 18 2.50 0.81 -6.45
CA PRO A 18 3.25 1.96 -6.01
C PRO A 18 4.31 1.56 -4.97
N ASP A 19 5.44 2.27 -4.96
CA ASP A 19 6.40 2.14 -3.86
C ASP A 19 5.79 2.59 -2.52
N GLN A 20 6.49 2.27 -1.42
CA GLN A 20 5.96 2.48 -0.07
C GLN A 20 5.61 3.94 0.22
N GLU A 21 6.45 4.87 -0.20
CA GLU A 21 6.27 6.30 0.04
C GLU A 21 5.14 6.87 -0.85
N THR A 22 5.06 6.43 -2.10
CA THR A 22 3.97 6.77 -3.01
C THR A 22 2.63 6.30 -2.43
N LEU A 23 2.53 5.06 -1.97
CA LEU A 23 1.28 4.56 -1.37
C LEU A 23 0.92 5.29 -0.07
N LYS A 24 1.91 5.58 0.78
CA LYS A 24 1.70 6.40 1.99
C LYS A 24 1.12 7.77 1.65
N ARG A 25 1.64 8.45 0.62
CA ARG A 25 1.10 9.74 0.14
C ARG A 25 -0.32 9.60 -0.40
N MET A 26 -0.61 8.52 -1.13
CA MET A 26 -1.99 8.26 -1.58
C MET A 26 -2.95 8.11 -0.40
N MET A 27 -2.52 7.46 0.70
CA MET A 27 -3.31 7.38 1.94
C MET A 27 -3.54 8.75 2.57
N GLU A 28 -2.50 9.58 2.67
CA GLU A 28 -2.59 10.95 3.19
C GLU A 28 -3.53 11.81 2.33
N GLN A 29 -3.46 11.70 1.00
CA GLN A 29 -4.29 12.43 0.05
C GLN A 29 -5.79 12.12 0.20
N VAL A 30 -6.15 10.89 0.58
CA VAL A 30 -7.54 10.50 0.83
C VAL A 30 -7.99 10.77 2.28
N GLY A 31 -7.15 11.44 3.08
CA GLY A 31 -7.51 11.97 4.40
C GLY A 31 -7.21 11.06 5.59
N PHE A 32 -6.44 9.98 5.41
CA PHE A 32 -5.85 9.30 6.55
C PHE A 32 -4.78 10.19 7.20
N VAL A 33 -4.67 10.13 8.52
CA VAL A 33 -3.67 10.86 9.30
C VAL A 33 -2.74 9.90 10.03
N GLY A 34 -1.51 10.35 10.30
CA GLY A 34 -0.48 9.51 10.92
C GLY A 34 -0.14 8.29 10.07
N CYS A 35 -0.06 8.47 8.75
CA CYS A 35 0.27 7.40 7.83
C CYS A 35 1.74 7.00 7.99
N GLU A 36 1.98 5.71 8.22
CA GLU A 36 3.31 5.10 8.37
C GLU A 36 3.34 3.79 7.60
N TYR A 37 4.54 3.36 7.20
CA TYR A 37 4.76 2.02 6.66
C TYR A 37 5.92 1.34 7.37
N PHE A 38 5.85 0.01 7.43
CA PHE A 38 6.87 -0.83 8.04
C PHE A 38 7.29 -1.90 7.04
N ASP A 39 8.55 -1.87 6.64
CA ASP A 39 9.11 -2.87 5.73
C ASP A 39 9.27 -4.22 6.44
N LEU A 40 8.91 -5.27 5.73
CA LEU A 40 9.06 -6.66 6.10
C LEU A 40 9.95 -7.35 5.07
N SER A 41 10.71 -8.35 5.50
CA SER A 41 11.57 -9.15 4.61
C SER A 41 12.52 -8.28 3.75
N GLY A 42 13.07 -7.21 4.32
CA GLY A 42 13.98 -6.30 3.61
C GLY A 42 13.32 -5.43 2.53
N GLY A 43 12.01 -5.18 2.63
CA GLY A 43 11.27 -4.30 1.71
C GLY A 43 10.55 -5.03 0.57
N ILE A 44 10.57 -6.37 0.56
CA ILE A 44 9.77 -7.17 -0.39
C ILE A 44 8.27 -6.96 -0.14
N VAL A 45 7.88 -6.77 1.12
CA VAL A 45 6.51 -6.48 1.55
C VAL A 45 6.55 -5.33 2.55
N ALA A 46 5.51 -4.51 2.61
CA ALA A 46 5.33 -3.50 3.64
C ALA A 46 3.91 -3.57 4.22
N VAL A 47 3.77 -3.17 5.48
CA VAL A 47 2.47 -2.93 6.12
C VAL A 47 2.28 -1.43 6.27
N HIS A 48 1.24 -0.89 5.64
CA HIS A 48 0.85 0.51 5.78
C HIS A 48 -0.27 0.66 6.81
N ARG A 49 -0.11 1.63 7.72
CA ARG A 49 -1.10 1.97 8.75
C ARG A 49 -1.40 3.46 8.69
N GLY A 50 -2.67 3.81 8.84
CA GLY A 50 -3.12 5.19 9.02
C GLY A 50 -4.45 5.22 9.75
N TYR A 51 -4.79 6.37 10.32
CA TYR A 51 -6.00 6.55 11.11
C TYR A 51 -6.98 7.42 10.34
N LYS A 52 -8.24 6.98 10.24
CA LYS A 52 -9.30 7.88 9.78
C LYS A 52 -9.46 8.95 10.84
N ARG A 53 -9.40 10.23 10.46
CA ARG A 53 -9.73 11.32 11.38
C ARG A 53 -11.16 11.07 11.88
N HIS A 54 -11.29 10.67 13.14
CA HIS A 54 -12.60 10.62 13.77
C HIS A 54 -13.10 12.06 13.82
N ARG A 55 -14.31 12.29 13.31
CA ARG A 55 -14.90 13.62 13.29
C ARG A 55 -15.38 13.94 14.71
N ASP A 56 -14.46 14.34 15.56
CA ASP A 56 -14.74 14.93 16.87
C ASP A 56 -14.04 16.29 16.88
N ALA A 57 -14.62 17.43 17.26
CA ALA A 57 -15.90 17.73 17.86
C ALA A 57 -16.29 19.14 17.40
N ALA A 58 -17.54 19.30 16.98
CA ALA A 58 -18.25 20.56 17.12
C ALA A 58 -19.31 20.33 18.21
#